data_AF-R4M3L3-F1
#
_entry.id   AF-R4M3L3-F1
#
_cell.length_a   1.000
_cell.length_b   1.000
_cell.length_c   1.000
_cell.angle_alpha   90.00
_cell.angle_beta   90.00
_cell.angle_gamma   90.00
#
_symmetry.space_group_name_H-M   'P 1'
#
loop_
_entity.id
_entity.type
_entity.pdbx_description
1 polymer ?
#
loop_
_entity_poly.entity_id
_entity_poly.type
_entity_poly.pdbx_seq_one_letter_code
_entity_poly.pdbx_strand_id
1 'polypeptide(L)'
;MVGFAWLPPETNSLRMYLGAGSRPLLAAAGAWDGLAEELHAAASSFGSVTSELAGGAWQGPASAAMANAAGPYASWLPRLEPRPSWQRGRLGRRRVHLRRRWPAWCIRRWCRPIVFGRGCWRCRMCSGKTRRP
;
A
#
# COMPACT_ATOMS: atom_id res chain seq x y z
N MET A 1 17.62 -19.66 -27.88
CA MET A 1 16.32 -19.37 -27.25
C MET A 1 15.48 -18.60 -28.27
N VAL A 2 14.35 -19.14 -28.72
CA VAL A 2 13.50 -18.46 -29.72
C VAL A 2 12.68 -17.38 -29.00
N GLY A 3 12.72 -16.14 -29.50
CA GLY A 3 11.98 -15.02 -28.93
C GLY A 3 10.49 -15.09 -29.26
N PHE A 4 9.65 -14.46 -28.43
CA PHE A 4 8.20 -14.42 -28.65
C PHE A 4 7.79 -13.81 -29.99
N ALA A 5 8.60 -12.91 -30.55
CA ALA A 5 8.34 -12.26 -31.84
C ALA A 5 8.40 -13.21 -33.05
N TRP A 6 9.03 -14.39 -32.91
CA TRP A 6 9.13 -15.38 -33.98
C TRP A 6 8.02 -16.45 -33.93
N LEU A 7 7.17 -16.42 -32.89
CA LEU A 7 6.03 -17.31 -32.75
C LEU A 7 4.79 -16.66 -33.39
N PRO A 8 3.93 -17.44 -34.08
CA PRO A 8 2.67 -16.93 -34.57
C PRO A 8 1.76 -16.48 -33.41
N PRO A 9 0.90 -15.46 -33.61
CA PRO A 9 0.09 -14.85 -32.56
C PRO A 9 -0.88 -15.83 -31.88
N GLU A 10 -1.32 -16.87 -32.58
CA GLU A 10 -2.15 -17.97 -32.06
C GLU A 10 -1.41 -18.72 -30.94
N THR A 11 -0.12 -19.01 -31.13
CA THR A 11 0.70 -19.70 -30.13
C THR A 11 0.97 -18.82 -28.92
N ASN A 12 1.25 -17.53 -29.14
CA ASN A 12 1.47 -16.58 -28.05
C ASN A 12 0.21 -16.36 -27.21
N SER A 13 -0.94 -16.19 -27.87
CA SER A 13 -2.22 -15.99 -27.20
C SER A 13 -2.67 -17.24 -26.43
N LEU A 14 -2.54 -18.44 -27.01
CA LEU A 14 -2.83 -19.70 -26.30
C LEU A 14 -2.01 -19.83 -25.00
N ARG A 15 -0.72 -19.47 -25.04
CA ARG A 15 0.13 -19.47 -23.83
C ARG A 15 -0.31 -18.47 -22.76
N MET A 16 -0.88 -17.33 -23.15
CA MET A 16 -1.41 -16.34 -22.21
C MET A 16 -2.73 -16.79 -21.57
N TYR A 17 -3.61 -17.46 -22.34
CA TYR A 17 -4.96 -17.79 -21.87
C TYR A 17 -5.08 -19.14 -21.17
N LEU A 18 -4.21 -20.11 -21.47
CA LEU A 18 -4.27 -21.46 -20.87
C LEU A 18 -3.51 -21.59 -19.52
N GLY A 19 -3.14 -20.46 -18.90
CA GLY A 19 -2.44 -20.45 -17.61
C GLY A 19 -3.36 -20.58 -16.39
N ALA A 20 -2.78 -20.86 -15.22
CA ALA A 20 -3.49 -21.03 -13.94
C ALA A 20 -4.12 -19.74 -13.36
N GLY A 21 -4.11 -18.63 -14.11
CA GLY A 21 -4.60 -17.32 -13.67
C GLY A 21 -3.78 -16.71 -12.52
N SER A 22 -4.36 -15.72 -11.84
CA SER A 22 -3.70 -14.98 -10.74
C SER A 22 -3.81 -15.65 -9.37
N ARG A 23 -4.69 -16.65 -9.22
CA ARG A 23 -4.92 -17.35 -7.95
C ARG A 23 -3.64 -17.86 -7.26
N PRO A 24 -2.70 -18.56 -7.94
CA PRO A 24 -1.46 -19.00 -7.29
C PRO A 24 -0.57 -17.83 -6.85
N LEU A 25 -0.57 -16.70 -7.57
CA LEU A 25 0.17 -15.50 -7.16
C LEU A 25 -0.45 -14.84 -5.92
N LEU A 26 -1.77 -14.83 -5.81
CA LEU A 26 -2.46 -14.32 -4.62
C LEU A 26 -2.23 -15.23 -3.40
N ALA A 27 -2.25 -16.55 -3.59
CA ALA A 27 -1.91 -17.50 -2.54
C ALA A 27 -0.45 -17.33 -2.06
N ALA A 28 0.48 -17.18 -3.00
CA ALA A 28 1.88 -16.90 -2.67
C ALA A 28 2.02 -15.56 -1.93
N ALA A 29 1.31 -14.51 -2.36
CA ALA A 29 1.31 -13.22 -1.67
C ALA A 29 0.85 -13.35 -0.21
N GLY A 30 -0.26 -14.07 0.03
CA GLY A 30 -0.73 -14.35 1.39
C GLY A 30 0.27 -15.16 2.23
N ALA A 31 0.98 -16.11 1.63
CA ALA A 31 2.04 -16.85 2.32
C ALA A 31 3.24 -15.95 2.69
N TRP A 32 3.61 -15.01 1.83
CA TRP A 32 4.64 -14.01 2.12
C TRP A 32 4.22 -13.02 3.21
N ASP A 33 2.94 -12.63 3.23
CA ASP A 33 2.39 -11.79 4.30
C ASP A 33 2.42 -12.52 5.65
N GLY A 34 2.02 -13.80 5.70
CA GLY A 34 2.12 -14.62 6.92
C GLY A 34 3.56 -14.80 7.40
N LEU A 35 4.51 -15.03 6.49
CA LEU A 35 5.93 -15.09 6.86
C LEU A 35 6.45 -13.76 7.44
N ALA A 36 5.97 -12.62 6.95
CA ALA A 36 6.33 -11.32 7.48
C ALA A 36 5.84 -11.13 8.93
N GLU A 37 4.62 -11.56 9.23
CA GLU A 37 4.06 -11.51 10.59
C GLU A 37 4.87 -12.36 11.58
N GLU A 38 5.25 -13.59 11.19
CA GLU A 38 6.08 -14.48 12.01
C GLU A 38 7.48 -13.89 12.26
N LEU A 39 8.12 -13.32 11.23
CA LEU A 39 9.41 -12.62 11.36
C LEU A 39 9.31 -11.42 12.30
N HIS A 40 8.21 -10.66 12.23
CA HIS A 40 7.97 -9.52 13.09
C HIS A 40 7.76 -9.93 14.56
N ALA A 41 6.99 -10.99 14.80
CA ALA A 41 6.79 -11.57 16.12
C ALA A 41 8.11 -12.10 16.71
N ALA A 42 8.90 -12.82 15.91
CA ALA A 42 10.21 -13.32 16.30
C ALA A 42 11.18 -12.18 16.65
N ALA A 43 11.20 -11.11 15.86
CA ALA A 43 12.03 -9.93 16.13
C ALA A 43 11.63 -9.22 17.43
N SER A 44 10.33 -9.09 17.68
CA SER A 44 9.79 -8.51 18.91
C SER A 44 10.15 -9.36 20.13
N SER A 45 10.01 -10.68 20.03
CA SER A 45 10.39 -11.61 21.10
C SER A 45 11.89 -11.58 21.39
N PHE A 46 12.72 -11.56 20.35
CA PHE A 46 14.18 -11.47 20.50
C PHE A 46 14.59 -10.16 21.17
N GLY A 47 13.98 -9.04 20.78
CA GLY A 47 14.18 -7.74 21.41
C GLY A 47 13.79 -7.74 22.89
N SER A 48 12.65 -8.37 23.23
CA SER A 48 12.18 -8.49 24.61
C SER A 48 13.17 -9.25 25.49
N VAL A 49 13.60 -10.45 25.06
CA VAL A 49 14.56 -11.28 25.81
C VAL A 49 15.91 -10.57 25.95
N THR A 50 16.35 -9.88 24.90
CA THR A 50 17.63 -9.14 24.94
C THR A 50 17.55 -7.94 25.91
N SER A 51 16.41 -7.25 25.95
CA SER A 51 16.18 -6.15 26.90
C SER A 51 16.08 -6.67 28.34
N GLU A 52 15.41 -7.80 28.55
CA GLU A 52 15.32 -8.44 29.87
C GLU A 52 16.69 -8.92 30.34
N LEU A 53 17.52 -9.46 29.45
CA LEU A 53 18.88 -9.85 29.79
C LEU A 53 19.72 -8.63 30.20
N ALA A 54 19.60 -7.52 29.47
CA ALA A 54 20.36 -6.29 29.73
C ALA A 54 19.89 -5.51 30.98
N GLY A 55 18.60 -5.56 31.33
CA GLY A 55 18.00 -4.76 32.40
C GLY A 55 17.39 -5.57 33.56
N GLY A 56 17.34 -6.89 33.47
CA GLY A 56 16.69 -7.79 34.44
C GLY A 56 17.59 -8.15 35.62
N ALA A 57 17.19 -9.16 36.39
CA ALA A 57 17.89 -9.52 37.64
C ALA A 57 19.30 -10.12 37.42
N TRP A 58 19.57 -10.70 36.25
CA TRP A 58 20.86 -11.31 35.91
C TRP A 58 21.82 -10.27 35.31
N GLN A 59 22.40 -9.45 36.18
CA GLN A 59 23.33 -8.38 35.81
C GLN A 59 24.78 -8.84 35.98
N GLY A 60 25.65 -8.46 35.04
CA GLY A 60 27.09 -8.74 35.13
C GLY A 60 27.79 -8.79 33.77
N PRO A 61 29.11 -9.01 33.76
CA PRO A 61 29.91 -9.03 32.53
C PRO A 61 29.47 -10.12 31.54
N ALA A 62 28.96 -11.25 32.04
CA ALA A 62 28.42 -12.32 31.19
C ALA A 62 27.12 -11.91 30.47
N SER A 63 26.22 -11.22 31.17
CA SER A 63 24.98 -10.68 30.58
C SER A 63 25.29 -9.59 29.54
N ALA A 64 26.20 -8.68 29.85
CA ALA A 64 26.66 -7.66 28.91
C ALA A 64 27.31 -8.24 27.65
N ALA A 65 28.09 -9.33 27.79
CA ALA A 65 28.70 -10.03 26.66
C ALA A 65 27.65 -10.66 25.73
N MET A 66 26.63 -11.32 26.29
CA MET A 66 25.50 -11.87 25.53
C MET A 66 24.67 -10.79 24.82
N ALA A 67 24.39 -9.66 25.49
CA ALA A 67 23.68 -8.54 24.88
C ALA A 67 24.45 -7.94 23.69
N ASN A 68 25.78 -7.80 23.81
CA ASN A 68 26.62 -7.35 22.70
C ASN A 68 26.63 -8.35 21.54
N ALA A 69 26.67 -9.65 21.82
CA ALA A 69 26.60 -10.69 20.79
C ALA A 69 25.24 -10.72 20.06
N ALA A 70 24.15 -10.39 20.77
CA ALA A 70 22.80 -10.30 20.22
C ALA A 70 22.55 -9.06 19.35
N GLY A 71 23.33 -7.98 19.57
CA GLY A 71 23.16 -6.68 18.89
C GLY A 71 23.10 -6.75 17.35
N PRO A 72 24.05 -7.42 16.67
CA PRO A 72 24.01 -7.58 15.21
C PRO A 72 22.72 -8.25 14.72
N TYR A 73 22.25 -9.29 15.40
CA TYR A 73 21.03 -10.01 15.03
C TYR A 73 19.78 -9.16 15.24
N ALA A 74 19.71 -8.42 16.35
CA ALA A 74 18.64 -7.45 16.62
C ALA A 74 18.58 -6.34 15.56
N SER A 75 19.73 -5.95 14.99
CA SER A 75 19.78 -4.95 13.91
C SER A 75 19.39 -5.50 12.53
N TRP A 76 19.58 -6.80 12.31
CA TRP A 76 19.37 -7.47 11.04
C TRP A 76 17.93 -7.95 10.86
N LEU A 77 17.30 -8.47 11.91
CA LEU A 77 15.93 -8.99 11.87
C LEU A 77 14.89 -7.99 11.31
N PRO A 78 14.85 -6.71 11.76
CA PRO A 78 13.92 -5.73 11.20
C PRO A 78 14.15 -5.40 9.72
N ARG A 79 15.33 -5.73 9.18
CA ARG A 79 15.68 -5.52 7.77
C ARG A 79 15.21 -6.68 6.88
N LEU A 80 15.01 -7.86 7.46
CA LEU A 80 14.46 -9.02 6.75
C LEU A 80 12.96 -8.94 6.53
N GLU A 81 12.26 -8.18 7.38
CA GLU A 81 10.82 -8.00 7.24
C GLU A 81 10.52 -7.42 5.85
N PRO A 82 9.70 -8.13 5.03
CA PRO A 82 9.22 -7.58 3.78
C PRO A 82 8.50 -6.27 4.07
N ARG A 83 8.89 -5.18 3.38
CA ARG A 83 8.22 -3.90 3.59
C ARG A 83 6.72 -4.07 3.40
N PRO A 84 5.88 -3.62 4.36
CA PRO A 84 4.44 -3.82 4.26
C PRO A 84 3.93 -3.20 2.96
N SER A 85 3.15 -3.97 2.20
CA SER A 85 2.68 -3.60 0.86
C SER A 85 1.93 -2.25 0.82
N TRP A 86 1.31 -1.86 1.92
CA TRP A 86 0.62 -0.58 2.12
C TRP A 86 1.54 0.65 2.30
N GLN A 87 2.84 0.46 2.59
CA GLN A 87 3.80 1.59 2.65
C GLN A 87 4.03 2.25 1.28
N ARG A 88 3.66 1.60 0.17
CA ARG A 88 3.66 2.20 -1.19
C ARG A 88 2.59 3.30 -1.37
N GLY A 89 1.65 3.46 -0.44
CA GLY A 89 0.60 4.46 -0.51
C GLY A 89 1.01 5.91 -0.20
N ARG A 90 2.27 6.18 0.18
CA ARG A 90 2.72 7.53 0.58
C ARG A 90 3.18 8.43 -0.56
N LEU A 91 3.33 7.92 -1.78
CA LEU A 91 3.64 8.70 -3.00
C LEU A 91 2.43 8.86 -3.93
N GLY A 92 1.23 9.03 -3.36
CA GLY A 92 -0.01 8.94 -4.15
C GLY A 92 -1.24 9.68 -3.63
N ARG A 93 -1.13 10.69 -2.76
CA ARG A 93 -2.19 11.72 -2.66
C ARG A 93 -1.91 12.88 -3.61
N ARG A 94 -1.70 12.59 -4.90
CA ARG A 94 -2.16 13.56 -5.90
C ARG A 94 -3.68 13.49 -5.82
N ARG A 95 -4.29 14.48 -5.15
CA ARG A 95 -5.72 14.77 -5.38
C ARG A 95 -5.85 14.90 -6.88
N VAL A 96 -6.46 13.91 -7.53
CA VAL A 96 -7.10 14.14 -8.82
C VAL A 96 -8.24 15.10 -8.49
N HIS A 97 -7.94 16.40 -8.49
CA HIS A 97 -8.97 17.37 -8.76
C HIS A 97 -9.42 17.07 -10.18
N LEU A 98 -10.50 16.29 -10.31
CA LEU A 98 -11.42 16.43 -11.43
C LEU A 98 -11.98 17.85 -11.34
N ARG A 99 -11.17 18.85 -11.71
CA ARG A 99 -11.64 20.17 -12.11
C ARG A 99 -12.47 19.90 -13.36
N ARG A 100 -13.76 19.66 -13.16
CA ARG A 100 -14.77 20.06 -14.14
C ARG A 100 -14.55 21.55 -14.34
N ARG A 101 -13.81 21.89 -15.40
CA ARG A 101 -13.38 23.25 -15.75
C ARG A 101 -14.59 23.99 -16.27
N TRP A 102 -15.50 24.37 -15.38
CA TRP A 102 -16.56 25.31 -15.72
C TRP A 102 -15.90 26.65 -16.06
N PRO A 103 -16.25 27.27 -17.21
CA PRO A 103 -15.70 28.57 -17.56
C PRO A 103 -16.18 29.64 -16.57
N ALA A 104 -15.28 30.54 -16.18
CA ALA A 104 -15.47 31.49 -15.09
C ALA A 104 -16.70 32.42 -15.25
N TRP A 105 -17.19 32.62 -16.48
CA TRP A 105 -18.41 33.38 -16.75
C TRP A 105 -19.69 32.69 -16.23
N CYS A 106 -19.71 31.35 -16.22
CA CYS A 106 -20.84 30.56 -15.70
C CYS A 106 -20.97 30.72 -14.18
N ILE A 107 -19.83 30.75 -13.48
CA ILE A 107 -19.77 30.97 -12.02
C ILE A 107 -20.14 32.42 -11.69
N ARG A 108 -19.60 33.40 -12.43
CA ARG A 108 -19.87 34.82 -12.15
C ARG A 108 -21.31 35.25 -12.38
N ARG A 109 -22.02 34.64 -13.35
CA ARG A 109 -23.38 35.07 -13.70
C ARG A 109 -24.48 34.35 -12.90
N TRP A 110 -24.19 33.15 -12.37
CA TRP A 110 -25.22 32.30 -11.75
C TRP A 110 -24.91 31.86 -10.30
N CYS A 111 -23.73 32.12 -9.75
CA CYS A 111 -23.47 32.01 -8.32
C CYS A 111 -23.37 33.41 -7.70
N ARG A 112 -24.41 33.85 -6.98
CA ARG A 112 -24.27 34.98 -6.05
C ARG A 112 -23.54 34.51 -4.78
N PRO A 113 -22.56 35.27 -4.26
CA PRO A 113 -21.95 34.94 -2.99
C PRO A 113 -22.89 35.34 -1.85
N ILE A 114 -23.50 34.36 -1.19
CA ILE A 114 -24.04 34.54 0.15
C ILE A 114 -23.05 33.85 1.08
N VAL A 115 -22.35 34.65 1.87
CA VAL A 115 -21.55 34.16 3.00
C VAL A 115 -22.51 33.53 3.99
N PHE A 116 -22.38 32.24 4.28
CA PHE A 116 -22.38 31.69 5.65
C PHE A 116 -22.17 30.15 5.62
N GLY A 117 -21.63 29.65 6.73
CA GLY A 117 -20.96 28.36 6.87
C GLY A 117 -21.75 27.09 6.51
N ARG A 118 -20.96 26.04 6.23
CA ARG A 118 -21.32 24.61 6.19
C ARG A 118 -22.22 24.15 5.03
N GLY A 119 -21.57 23.98 3.88
CA GLY A 119 -21.61 22.74 3.09
C GLY A 119 -22.94 22.00 2.93
N CYS A 120 -23.85 22.54 2.10
CA CYS A 120 -24.80 21.77 1.29
C CYS A 120 -25.31 22.67 0.15
N TRP A 121 -24.93 22.37 -1.10
CA TRP A 121 -25.45 23.09 -2.27
C TRP A 121 -26.73 22.41 -2.75
N ARG A 122 -27.87 23.10 -2.68
CA ARG A 122 -29.11 22.69 -3.36
C ARG A 122 -29.21 23.47 -4.67
N CYS A 123 -28.79 22.87 -5.78
CA CYS A 123 -29.04 23.44 -7.11
C CYS A 123 -30.53 23.31 -7.47
N ARG A 124 -31.25 24.43 -7.48
CA ARG A 124 -32.64 24.53 -7.95
C ARG A 124 -32.63 24.81 -9.46
N MET A 125 -32.42 23.78 -10.30
CA MET A 125 -32.89 23.68 -11.70
C MET A 125 -32.16 22.51 -12.40
N CYS A 126 -32.72 21.32 -12.30
CA CYS A 126 -32.55 20.26 -13.31
C CYS A 126 -33.90 19.56 -13.45
N SER A 127 -34.91 20.33 -13.83
CA SER A 127 -36.16 19.81 -14.37
C SER A 127 -36.25 20.26 -15.82
N GLY A 128 -36.16 19.30 -16.73
CA GLY A 128 -36.65 19.44 -18.10
C GLY A 128 -35.73 20.19 -19.06
N LYS A 129 -35.02 19.43 -19.90
CA LYS A 129 -35.02 19.65 -21.36
C LYS A 129 -34.52 18.38 -22.05
N THR A 130 -35.50 17.50 -22.27
CA THR A 130 -35.71 16.66 -23.46
C THR A 130 -34.65 16.76 -24.56
N ARG A 131 -33.96 15.65 -24.81
CA ARG A 131 -33.32 15.35 -26.09
C ARG A 131 -34.40 14.99 -27.11
N ARG A 132 -34.48 15.73 -28.22
CA ARG A 132 -34.62 15.27 -29.63
C ARG A 132 -35.07 16.44 -30.54
N PRO A 133 -34.85 16.34 -31.87
CA PRO A 133 -34.03 15.35 -32.58
C PRO A 133 -32.55 15.72 -32.61
#